data_AF-A0A1C4DFU6-F1
#
_entry.id   AF-A0A1C4DFU6-F1
#
_cell.length_a   1.000
_cell.length_b   1.000
_cell.length_c   1.000
_cell.angle_alpha   90.00
_cell.angle_beta   90.00
_cell.angle_gamma   90.00
#
_symmetry.space_group_name_H-M   'P 1'
#
loop_
_entity.id
_entity.type
_entity.pdbx_description
1 polymer ?
#
loop_
_entity_poly.entity_id
_entity_poly.type
_entity_poly.pdbx_seq_one_letter_code
_entity_poly.pdbx_strand_id
1 'polypeptide(L)'
;MLFKLSMSGLKSKLQDYIVLLIGLIVSISTFYMFQTLASNKTFLESNSSIKDIVSVFKIGSFLLAVITFFYILYANSFLSALRQKEFGMYMMLGAKKHKVTLLMFIETIVLGAASLTIGITVGVGLAEGIGQLLMKQLEFAGEGYKAFYLPSIIITCVFFFALFILSAIMNSIKLSRISVLQLVHADAQTERVAVKGKMTVVVAFLGILLLGIGYASLIYMSYANPLIGLGLMAVGLITATVGTYLIFGSLLPVMINKLKSNKKHSEKGLNAFTFAQLNFRINGLTNVLATVAILVALGAGGIACGMAFKNNILKMTDQMRIYDSVIHNPTAEEKKILGGILFQEKLEYHYKVDDRYVYYLKEDVEKNRPFLQGMKIEKVSEEIPIGAFSIKRVQRETNTKQWIQAFRTIQPDYMYPDYEMKIVDQNIYDGMKGKESTVFMGKTDDFGSYIKEWKKLDELQIAKYKNVKAEELDSKYQAYIVSHNFASGLMFMGFFVGVAFLAMMASCLMFKILSGASKDSTRYQMLRKIGVRRELLIQSIYKELLFVFLVPAIVGIVHVLVGMNMFSVLLADPYFRIWLPIIIFVVIYSIYYLITVQLYKGIVLPKEK
;
A
#
# COMPACT_ATOMS: atom_id res chain seq x y z
N MET A 1 2.48 42.91 13.20
CA MET A 1 1.42 43.25 12.23
C MET A 1 1.15 42.13 11.22
N LEU A 2 2.13 41.68 10.41
CA LEU A 2 1.93 40.64 9.38
C LEU A 2 1.40 39.31 9.91
N PHE A 3 1.91 38.84 11.06
CA PHE A 3 1.41 37.63 11.72
C PHE A 3 -0.08 37.75 12.12
N LYS A 4 -0.48 38.91 12.66
CA LYS A 4 -1.89 39.19 13.02
C LYS A 4 -2.79 39.21 11.78
N LEU A 5 -2.30 39.79 10.68
CA LEU A 5 -3.01 39.85 9.40
C LEU A 5 -3.17 38.45 8.78
N SER A 6 -2.10 37.65 8.83
CA SER A 6 -2.09 36.24 8.42
C SER A 6 -3.10 35.40 9.21
N MET A 7 -3.10 35.54 10.54
CA MET A 7 -4.02 34.82 11.41
C MET A 7 -5.48 35.23 11.18
N SER A 8 -5.74 36.52 10.92
CA SER A 8 -7.07 37.00 10.55
C SER A 8 -7.55 36.42 9.21
N GLY A 9 -6.65 36.29 8.23
CA GLY A 9 -6.95 35.66 6.93
C GLY A 9 -7.23 34.16 7.04
N LEU A 10 -6.47 33.44 7.88
CA LEU A 10 -6.73 32.04 8.19
C LEU A 10 -8.12 31.86 8.82
N LYS A 11 -8.48 32.72 9.80
CA LYS A 11 -9.75 32.64 10.51
C LYS A 11 -10.95 32.92 9.60
N SER A 12 -10.84 33.86 8.66
CA SER A 12 -11.94 34.20 7.74
C SER A 12 -12.24 33.08 6.72
N LYS A 13 -11.29 32.19 6.48
CA LYS A 13 -11.39 31.05 5.53
C LYS A 13 -11.21 29.70 6.21
N LEU A 14 -11.47 29.60 7.52
CA LEU A 14 -11.18 28.40 8.30
C LEU A 14 -11.82 27.13 7.72
N GLN A 15 -13.06 27.24 7.22
CA GLN A 15 -13.78 26.11 6.60
C GLN A 15 -13.06 25.56 5.37
N ASP A 16 -12.45 26.43 4.58
CA ASP A 16 -11.66 26.08 3.40
C ASP A 16 -10.36 25.37 3.82
N TYR A 17 -9.67 25.90 4.84
CA TYR A 17 -8.43 25.31 5.36
C TYR A 17 -8.63 23.97 6.06
N ILE A 18 -9.74 23.76 6.78
CA ILE A 18 -10.01 22.52 7.52
C ILE A 18 -10.06 21.30 6.59
N VAL A 19 -10.69 21.42 5.42
CA VAL A 19 -10.80 20.31 4.46
C VAL A 19 -9.42 19.79 4.06
N LEU A 20 -8.47 20.71 3.86
CA LEU A 20 -7.10 20.41 3.45
C LEU A 20 -6.25 19.90 4.62
N LEU A 21 -6.48 20.45 5.82
CA LEU A 21 -5.81 20.05 7.05
C LEU A 21 -6.08 18.58 7.41
N ILE A 22 -7.27 18.05 7.12
CA ILE A 22 -7.61 16.64 7.37
C ILE A 22 -6.68 15.68 6.62
N GLY A 23 -6.40 15.93 5.34
CA GLY A 23 -5.51 15.06 4.56
C GLY A 23 -4.08 15.07 5.08
N LEU A 24 -3.60 16.24 5.54
CA LEU A 24 -2.29 16.37 6.20
C LEU A 24 -2.25 15.63 7.54
N ILE A 25 -3.27 15.79 8.39
CA ILE A 25 -3.36 15.10 9.68
C ILE A 25 -3.30 13.60 9.49
N VAL A 26 -4.13 13.04 8.59
CA VAL A 26 -4.15 11.58 8.35
C VAL A 26 -2.78 11.10 7.89
N SER A 27 -2.12 11.84 7.00
CA SER A 27 -0.79 11.46 6.55
C SER A 27 0.26 11.49 7.66
N ILE A 28 0.34 12.59 8.40
CA ILE A 28 1.29 12.75 9.51
C ILE A 28 1.06 11.67 10.57
N SER A 29 -0.21 11.38 10.89
CA SER A 29 -0.59 10.37 11.87
C SER A 29 -0.14 8.97 11.44
N THR A 30 -0.40 8.60 10.18
CA THR A 30 -0.01 7.30 9.64
C THR A 30 1.50 7.17 9.48
N PHE A 31 2.19 8.24 9.07
CA PHE A 31 3.65 8.27 8.98
C PHE A 31 4.28 8.07 10.35
N TYR A 32 3.81 8.79 11.36
CA TYR A 32 4.25 8.64 12.74
C TYR A 32 4.04 7.21 13.25
N MET A 33 2.87 6.63 12.99
CA MET A 33 2.55 5.26 13.39
C MET A 33 3.53 4.26 12.78
N PHE A 34 3.77 4.31 11.46
CA PHE A 34 4.75 3.42 10.83
C PHE A 34 6.17 3.65 11.34
N GLN A 35 6.57 4.90 11.55
CA GLN A 35 7.88 5.20 12.10
C GLN A 35 8.04 4.59 13.49
N THR A 36 7.01 4.68 14.34
CA THR A 36 6.99 4.09 15.69
C THR A 36 7.07 2.58 15.66
N LEU A 37 6.31 1.91 14.80
CA LEU A 37 6.38 0.46 14.62
C LEU A 37 7.75 0.00 14.06
N ALA A 38 8.40 0.81 13.22
CA ALA A 38 9.67 0.47 12.59
C ALA A 38 10.91 0.79 13.42
N SER A 39 10.81 1.61 14.47
CA SER A 39 11.98 2.23 15.14
C SER A 39 12.09 1.95 16.64
N ASN A 40 11.09 1.32 17.25
CA ASN A 40 11.03 1.16 18.70
C ASN A 40 12.10 0.17 19.20
N LYS A 41 13.25 0.67 19.66
CA LYS A 41 14.46 -0.13 19.88
C LYS A 41 14.24 -1.30 20.85
N THR A 42 13.67 -1.03 22.04
CA THR A 42 13.44 -2.07 23.05
C THR A 42 12.45 -3.13 22.58
N PHE A 43 11.43 -2.74 21.84
CA PHE A 43 10.48 -3.66 21.22
C PHE A 43 11.13 -4.53 20.12
N LEU A 44 12.00 -3.94 19.30
CA LEU A 44 12.72 -4.67 18.24
C LEU A 44 13.81 -5.60 18.78
N GLU A 45 14.43 -5.25 19.90
CA GLU A 45 15.46 -6.07 20.55
C GLU A 45 14.85 -7.25 21.33
N SER A 46 13.66 -7.08 21.91
CA SER A 46 12.93 -8.13 22.64
C SER A 46 12.23 -9.15 21.74
N ASN A 47 12.03 -8.83 20.46
CA ASN A 47 11.32 -9.69 19.51
C ASN A 47 12.13 -9.84 18.21
N SER A 48 12.97 -10.88 18.14
CA SER A 48 13.83 -11.15 16.97
C SER A 48 13.05 -11.35 15.67
N SER A 49 11.89 -12.00 15.72
CA SER A 49 10.99 -12.23 14.57
C SER A 49 10.33 -10.96 14.01
N ILE A 50 10.44 -9.81 14.70
CA ILE A 50 9.89 -8.52 14.23
C ILE A 50 10.76 -7.89 13.14
N LYS A 51 12.02 -8.31 13.00
CA LYS A 51 12.92 -7.76 11.97
C LYS A 51 12.33 -7.87 10.55
N ASP A 52 11.58 -8.93 10.26
CA ASP A 52 10.96 -9.16 8.96
C ASP A 52 9.84 -8.15 8.65
N ILE A 53 9.05 -7.77 9.66
CA ILE A 53 7.96 -6.80 9.50
C ILE A 53 8.45 -5.34 9.50
N VAL A 54 9.60 -5.04 10.12
CA VAL A 54 10.17 -3.68 10.14
C VAL A 54 10.41 -3.16 8.73
N SER A 55 10.92 -3.99 7.83
CA SER A 55 11.16 -3.62 6.43
C SER A 55 9.87 -3.17 5.75
N VAL A 56 8.76 -3.83 6.05
CA VAL A 56 7.43 -3.49 5.54
C VAL A 56 7.00 -2.10 6.04
N PHE A 57 7.16 -1.80 7.32
CA PHE A 57 6.82 -0.47 7.85
C PHE A 57 7.71 0.65 7.31
N LYS A 58 9.01 0.39 7.07
CA LYS A 58 9.92 1.35 6.41
C LYS A 58 9.50 1.65 4.98
N ILE A 59 9.11 0.63 4.22
CA ILE A 59 8.57 0.81 2.85
C ILE A 59 7.28 1.63 2.91
N GLY A 60 6.39 1.34 3.86
CA GLY A 60 5.15 2.09 4.08
C GLY A 60 5.37 3.57 4.41
N SER A 61 6.32 3.88 5.31
CA SER A 61 6.65 5.27 5.66
C SER A 61 7.30 6.01 4.49
N PHE A 62 8.17 5.35 3.72
CA PHE A 62 8.76 5.92 2.51
C PHE A 62 7.70 6.23 1.45
N LEU A 63 6.80 5.29 1.17
CA LEU A 63 5.71 5.48 0.21
C LEU A 63 4.85 6.66 0.62
N LEU A 64 4.45 6.72 1.90
CA LEU A 64 3.65 7.81 2.44
C LEU A 64 4.37 9.16 2.37
N ALA A 65 5.68 9.20 2.62
CA ALA A 65 6.50 10.39 2.47
C ALA A 65 6.45 10.96 1.04
N VAL A 66 6.64 10.11 0.02
CA VAL A 66 6.61 10.52 -1.40
C VAL A 66 5.25 11.12 -1.77
N ILE A 67 4.16 10.46 -1.39
CA ILE A 67 2.80 10.93 -1.74
C ILE A 67 2.50 12.24 -1.01
N THR A 68 2.90 12.33 0.26
CA THR A 68 2.65 13.52 1.08
C THR A 68 3.39 14.73 0.56
N PHE A 69 4.59 14.55 0.01
CA PHE A 69 5.29 15.61 -0.70
C PHE A 69 4.43 16.17 -1.85
N PHE A 70 3.95 15.32 -2.76
CA PHE A 70 3.08 15.77 -3.86
C PHE A 70 1.77 16.39 -3.39
N TYR A 71 1.16 15.81 -2.35
CA TYR A 71 -0.06 16.34 -1.75
C TYR A 71 0.16 17.74 -1.14
N ILE A 72 1.24 17.95 -0.39
CA ILE A 72 1.61 19.25 0.18
C ILE A 72 1.84 20.29 -0.94
N LEU A 73 2.56 19.92 -2.01
CA LEU A 73 2.78 20.81 -3.16
C LEU A 73 1.46 21.25 -3.81
N TYR A 74 0.56 20.29 -4.03
CA TYR A 74 -0.76 20.57 -4.58
C TYR A 74 -1.58 21.45 -3.64
N ALA A 75 -1.66 21.06 -2.38
CA ALA A 75 -2.37 21.75 -1.32
C ALA A 75 -1.97 23.23 -1.23
N ASN A 76 -0.67 23.50 -1.17
CA ASN A 76 -0.16 24.86 -0.99
C ASN A 76 -0.27 25.71 -2.26
N SER A 77 -0.07 25.13 -3.44
CA SER A 77 -0.35 25.83 -4.70
C SER A 77 -1.82 26.25 -4.78
N PHE A 78 -2.72 25.42 -4.27
CA PHE A 78 -4.14 25.70 -4.27
C PHE A 78 -4.53 26.75 -3.23
N LEU A 79 -4.08 26.63 -1.98
CA LEU A 79 -4.36 27.62 -0.92
C LEU A 79 -3.97 29.03 -1.35
N SER A 80 -2.88 29.12 -2.10
CA SER A 80 -2.38 30.37 -2.66
C SER A 80 -3.27 30.93 -3.75
N ALA A 81 -3.90 30.06 -4.55
CA ALA A 81 -4.85 30.45 -5.58
C ALA A 81 -6.10 31.14 -5.00
N LEU A 82 -6.58 30.69 -3.83
CA LEU A 82 -7.77 31.24 -3.16
C LEU A 82 -7.63 32.71 -2.74
N ARG A 83 -6.40 33.16 -2.49
CA ARG A 83 -6.12 34.47 -1.91
C ARG A 83 -5.38 35.39 -2.85
N GLN A 84 -5.25 35.00 -4.12
CA GLN A 84 -4.61 35.81 -5.15
C GLN A 84 -5.23 37.21 -5.25
N LYS A 85 -6.56 37.32 -5.19
CA LYS A 85 -7.26 38.61 -5.21
C LYS A 85 -6.97 39.44 -3.95
N GLU A 86 -6.96 38.84 -2.77
CA GLU A 86 -6.58 39.52 -1.52
C GLU A 86 -5.15 40.06 -1.58
N PHE A 87 -4.23 39.24 -2.06
CA PHE A 87 -2.83 39.60 -2.26
C PHE A 87 -2.64 40.68 -3.33
N GLY A 88 -3.42 40.62 -4.40
CA GLY A 88 -3.51 41.68 -5.41
C GLY A 88 -4.00 43.00 -4.82
N MET A 89 -5.06 42.97 -4.01
CA MET A 89 -5.59 44.16 -3.32
C MET A 89 -4.55 44.76 -2.35
N TYR A 90 -3.86 43.94 -1.56
CA TYR A 90 -2.79 44.44 -0.69
C TYR A 90 -1.69 45.17 -1.48
N MET A 91 -1.28 44.63 -2.63
CA MET A 91 -0.28 45.29 -3.47
C MET A 91 -0.80 46.55 -4.15
N MET A 92 -2.07 46.58 -4.56
CA MET A 92 -2.73 47.79 -5.08
C MET A 92 -2.83 48.91 -4.02
N LEU A 93 -2.99 48.54 -2.75
CA LEU A 93 -2.99 49.45 -1.60
C LEU A 93 -1.56 49.85 -1.13
N GLY A 94 -0.52 49.50 -1.90
CA GLY A 94 0.87 49.90 -1.65
C GLY A 94 1.72 48.89 -0.87
N ALA A 95 1.23 47.69 -0.57
CA ALA A 95 2.05 46.66 0.07
C ALA A 95 3.15 46.17 -0.88
N LYS A 96 4.41 46.22 -0.44
CA LYS A 96 5.54 45.67 -1.21
C LYS A 96 5.35 44.17 -1.44
N LYS A 97 5.67 43.68 -2.64
CA LYS A 97 5.55 42.27 -3.03
C LYS A 97 6.18 41.28 -2.02
N HIS A 98 7.38 41.59 -1.53
CA HIS A 98 8.07 40.79 -0.50
C HIS A 98 7.26 40.63 0.81
N LYS A 99 6.50 41.66 1.23
CA LYS A 99 5.68 41.58 2.45
C LYS A 99 4.50 40.62 2.26
N VAL A 100 3.94 40.56 1.05
CA VAL A 100 2.86 39.63 0.68
C VAL A 100 3.39 38.20 0.56
N THR A 101 4.57 37.99 -0.03
CA THR A 101 5.18 36.66 -0.08
C THR A 101 5.55 36.16 1.33
N LEU A 102 6.06 37.04 2.20
CA LEU A 102 6.36 36.69 3.60
C LEU A 102 5.09 36.31 4.38
N LEU A 103 3.97 36.99 4.10
CA LEU A 103 2.68 36.66 4.72
C LEU A 103 2.20 35.26 4.33
N MET A 104 2.27 34.89 3.04
CA MET A 104 1.98 33.51 2.59
C MET A 104 2.91 32.47 3.23
N PHE A 105 4.20 32.80 3.35
CA PHE A 105 5.18 31.91 3.98
C PHE A 105 4.78 31.60 5.42
N ILE A 106 4.47 32.63 6.21
CA ILE A 106 4.03 32.48 7.61
C ILE A 106 2.77 31.61 7.68
N GLU A 107 1.79 31.81 6.81
CA GLU A 107 0.55 31.02 6.80
C GLU A 107 0.78 29.55 6.52
N THR A 108 1.64 29.26 5.54
CA THR A 108 1.99 27.89 5.18
C THR A 108 2.68 27.18 6.34
N ILE A 109 3.57 27.88 7.05
CA ILE A 109 4.26 27.34 8.23
C ILE A 109 3.29 27.15 9.41
N VAL A 110 2.38 28.10 9.66
CA VAL A 110 1.38 27.98 10.74
C VAL A 110 0.44 26.81 10.50
N LEU A 111 -0.04 26.62 9.26
CA LEU A 111 -0.85 25.46 8.89
C LEU A 111 -0.07 24.15 9.02
N GLY A 112 1.19 24.15 8.57
CA GLY A 112 2.09 23.03 8.73
C GLY A 112 2.28 22.64 10.19
N ALA A 113 2.56 23.61 11.05
CA ALA A 113 2.70 23.42 12.50
C ALA A 113 1.41 22.87 13.13
N ALA A 114 0.25 23.45 12.82
CA ALA A 114 -1.03 22.98 13.35
C ALA A 114 -1.34 21.54 12.92
N SER A 115 -1.13 21.21 11.64
CA SER A 115 -1.33 19.85 11.14
C SER A 115 -0.33 18.85 11.72
N LEU A 116 0.92 19.28 11.96
CA LEU A 116 1.95 18.46 12.61
C LEU A 116 1.61 18.15 14.07
N THR A 117 1.20 19.15 14.85
CA THR A 117 0.82 18.93 16.26
C THR A 117 -0.39 18.01 16.37
N ILE A 118 -1.45 18.27 15.59
CA ILE A 118 -2.65 17.43 15.63
C ILE A 118 -2.35 16.04 15.05
N GLY A 119 -1.59 15.95 13.96
CA GLY A 119 -1.22 14.70 13.31
C GLY A 119 -0.35 13.80 14.20
N ILE A 120 0.61 14.35 14.94
CA ILE A 120 1.37 13.56 15.91
C ILE A 120 0.48 13.10 17.05
N THR A 121 -0.40 13.97 17.56
CA THR A 121 -1.33 13.60 18.65
C THR A 121 -2.25 12.44 18.24
N VAL A 122 -2.86 12.53 17.05
CA VAL A 122 -3.68 11.46 16.49
C VAL A 122 -2.82 10.23 16.17
N GLY A 123 -1.61 10.43 15.65
CA GLY A 123 -0.65 9.37 15.35
C GLY A 123 -0.22 8.56 16.58
N VAL A 124 -0.03 9.20 17.73
CA VAL A 124 0.22 8.51 19.01
C VAL A 124 -0.98 7.66 19.40
N GLY A 125 -2.19 8.19 19.25
CA GLY A 125 -3.42 7.40 19.48
C GLY A 125 -3.55 6.20 18.53
N LEU A 126 -3.19 6.38 17.26
CA LEU A 126 -3.12 5.27 16.30
C LEU A 126 -2.05 4.25 16.70
N ALA A 127 -0.83 4.69 17.02
CA ALA A 127 0.24 3.80 17.47
C ALA A 127 -0.16 3.00 18.72
N GLU A 128 -0.87 3.61 19.66
CA GLU A 128 -1.35 2.94 20.87
C GLU A 128 -2.39 1.85 20.52
N GLY A 129 -3.51 2.23 19.91
CA GLY A 129 -4.60 1.29 19.65
C GLY A 129 -4.27 0.27 18.58
N ILE A 130 -3.75 0.74 17.45
CA ILE A 130 -3.49 -0.09 16.28
C ILE A 130 -2.20 -0.89 16.44
N GLY A 131 -1.17 -0.34 17.08
CA GLY A 131 0.05 -1.08 17.39
C GLY A 131 -0.22 -2.27 18.31
N GLN A 132 -1.07 -2.11 19.32
CA GLN A 132 -1.51 -3.21 20.17
C GLN A 132 -2.33 -4.27 19.43
N LEU A 133 -3.24 -3.85 18.55
CA LEU A 133 -4.00 -4.78 17.71
C LEU A 133 -3.07 -5.63 16.86
N LEU A 134 -2.07 -5.01 16.24
CA LEU A 134 -1.06 -5.70 15.45
C LEU A 134 -0.28 -6.71 16.29
N MET A 135 0.23 -6.30 17.46
CA MET A 135 0.98 -7.20 18.36
C MET A 135 0.14 -8.41 18.78
N LYS A 136 -1.15 -8.19 19.10
CA LYS A 136 -2.08 -9.28 19.44
C LYS A 136 -2.33 -10.22 18.26
N GLN A 137 -2.43 -9.69 17.04
CA GLN A 137 -2.65 -10.51 15.84
C GLN A 137 -1.42 -11.35 15.48
N LEU A 138 -0.22 -10.85 15.78
CA LEU A 138 1.07 -11.50 15.46
C LEU A 138 1.67 -12.30 16.62
N GLU A 139 0.97 -12.37 17.75
CA GLU A 139 1.45 -13.02 18.99
C GLU A 139 2.82 -12.48 19.49
N PHE A 140 3.13 -11.21 19.22
CA PHE A 140 4.35 -10.59 19.73
C PHE A 140 4.22 -10.21 21.20
N ALA A 141 5.31 -10.37 21.96
CA ALA A 141 5.39 -9.86 23.31
C ALA A 141 5.42 -8.33 23.25
N GLY A 142 4.40 -7.69 23.84
CA GLY A 142 4.29 -6.22 23.87
C GLY A 142 5.33 -5.53 24.78
N GLU A 143 6.23 -6.29 25.39
CA GLU A 143 7.26 -5.77 26.27
C GLU A 143 8.16 -4.76 25.52
N GLY A 144 8.37 -3.59 26.11
CA GLY A 144 9.19 -2.53 25.53
C GLY A 144 8.51 -1.70 24.43
N TYR A 145 7.31 -2.05 23.96
CA TYR A 145 6.57 -1.19 23.02
C TYR A 145 6.08 0.08 23.72
N LYS A 146 6.27 1.23 23.04
CA LYS A 146 5.85 2.56 23.50
C LYS A 146 5.25 3.30 22.31
N ALA A 147 3.97 3.62 22.38
CA ALA A 147 3.30 4.39 21.33
C ALA A 147 3.81 5.83 21.29
N PHE A 148 4.05 6.45 22.44
CA PHE A 148 4.76 7.72 22.54
C PHE A 148 6.28 7.47 22.48
N TYR A 149 6.83 7.48 21.26
CA TYR A 149 8.26 7.21 21.04
C TYR A 149 9.00 8.44 20.49
N LEU A 150 9.91 8.99 21.31
CA LEU A 150 10.60 10.25 21.04
C LEU A 150 11.41 10.26 19.73
N PRO A 151 12.19 9.21 19.38
CA PRO A 151 12.88 9.19 18.09
C PRO A 151 11.94 9.28 16.89
N SER A 152 10.77 8.65 16.93
CA SER A 152 9.76 8.75 15.87
C SER A 152 9.14 10.15 15.80
N ILE A 153 8.91 10.80 16.94
CA ILE A 153 8.44 12.18 16.99
C ILE A 153 9.46 13.09 16.31
N ILE A 154 10.74 12.97 16.65
CA ILE A 154 11.82 13.78 16.07
C ILE A 154 11.90 13.59 14.56
N ILE A 155 11.94 12.33 14.08
CA ILE A 155 12.01 12.03 12.64
C ILE A 155 10.80 12.61 11.91
N THR A 156 9.60 12.43 12.46
CA THR A 156 8.35 12.98 11.89
C THR A 156 8.39 14.50 11.86
N CYS A 157 8.78 15.15 12.96
CA CYS A 157 8.89 16.60 13.04
C CYS A 157 9.89 17.14 12.02
N VAL A 158 11.12 16.60 11.97
CA VAL A 158 12.16 17.06 11.04
C VAL A 158 11.71 16.89 9.59
N PHE A 159 11.18 15.72 9.24
CA PHE A 159 10.73 15.43 7.88
C PHE A 159 9.61 16.38 7.43
N PHE A 160 8.53 16.50 8.22
CA PHE A 160 7.40 17.35 7.86
C PHE A 160 7.74 18.84 7.94
N PHE A 161 8.58 19.26 8.88
CA PHE A 161 9.07 20.63 8.94
C PHE A 161 9.86 21.00 7.69
N ALA A 162 10.75 20.12 7.23
CA ALA A 162 11.49 20.31 5.98
C ALA A 162 10.55 20.38 4.77
N LEU A 163 9.53 19.50 4.70
CA LEU A 163 8.52 19.53 3.65
C LEU A 163 7.71 20.83 3.63
N PHE A 164 7.30 21.33 4.79
CA PHE A 164 6.54 22.58 4.89
C PHE A 164 7.39 23.80 4.53
N ILE A 165 8.67 23.83 4.95
CA ILE A 165 9.61 24.88 4.52
C ILE A 165 9.79 24.85 3.01
N LEU A 166 10.10 23.68 2.44
CA LEU A 166 10.31 23.51 1.01
C LEU A 166 9.07 23.99 0.23
N SER A 167 7.89 23.59 0.68
CA SER A 167 6.64 24.01 0.04
C SER A 167 6.37 25.51 0.18
N ALA A 168 6.63 26.10 1.35
CA ALA A 168 6.50 27.54 1.57
C ALA A 168 7.46 28.36 0.70
N ILE A 169 8.70 27.88 0.49
CA ILE A 169 9.68 28.48 -0.42
C ILE A 169 9.19 28.39 -1.87
N MET A 170 8.84 27.19 -2.35
CA MET A 170 8.35 26.99 -3.72
C MET A 170 7.14 27.89 -4.02
N ASN A 171 6.23 28.00 -3.07
CA ASN A 171 5.06 28.86 -3.20
C ASN A 171 5.42 30.36 -3.22
N SER A 172 6.34 30.79 -2.35
CA SER A 172 6.83 32.16 -2.33
C SER A 172 7.50 32.56 -3.64
N ILE A 173 8.26 31.65 -4.25
CA ILE A 173 8.87 31.85 -5.59
C ILE A 173 7.79 31.93 -6.67
N LYS A 174 6.77 31.06 -6.62
CA LYS A 174 5.67 31.10 -7.58
C LYS A 174 4.94 32.45 -7.51
N LEU A 175 4.57 32.90 -6.32
CA LEU A 175 3.89 34.19 -6.13
C LEU A 175 4.77 35.38 -6.54
N SER A 176 6.07 35.35 -6.24
CA SER A 176 6.99 36.43 -6.61
C SER A 176 7.14 36.60 -8.13
N ARG A 177 6.75 35.61 -8.93
CA ARG A 177 6.75 35.68 -10.40
C ARG A 177 5.41 36.12 -11.01
N ILE A 178 4.30 36.09 -10.28
CA ILE A 178 2.99 36.52 -10.78
C ILE A 178 2.91 38.06 -10.76
N SER A 179 2.34 38.67 -11.80
CA SER A 179 2.16 40.13 -11.85
C SER A 179 1.00 40.59 -10.97
N VAL A 180 1.05 41.85 -10.48
CA VAL A 180 -0.07 42.42 -9.69
C VAL A 180 -1.37 42.40 -10.50
N LEU A 181 -1.29 42.70 -11.80
CA LEU A 181 -2.42 42.66 -12.72
C LEU A 181 -3.07 41.27 -12.77
N GLN A 182 -2.25 40.21 -12.90
CA GLN A 182 -2.71 38.83 -12.89
C GLN A 182 -3.37 38.45 -11.56
N LEU A 183 -2.81 38.89 -10.42
CA LEU A 183 -3.37 38.61 -9.10
C LEU A 183 -4.73 39.27 -8.87
N VAL A 184 -4.88 40.53 -9.31
CA VAL A 184 -6.17 41.26 -9.23
C VAL A 184 -7.22 40.64 -10.15
N HIS A 185 -6.81 40.12 -11.31
CA HIS A 185 -7.71 39.51 -12.31
C HIS A 185 -7.79 37.98 -12.22
N ALA A 186 -7.25 37.37 -11.16
CA ALA A 186 -7.22 35.92 -10.96
C ALA A 186 -8.63 35.29 -10.99
N ASP A 187 -9.65 36.04 -10.56
CA ASP A 187 -11.03 35.57 -10.62
C ASP A 187 -11.67 35.65 -12.00
N ALA A 188 -11.19 36.54 -12.87
CA ALA A 188 -11.71 36.83 -14.20
C ALA A 188 -11.06 35.98 -15.29
N GLN A 189 -9.82 35.52 -15.09
CA GLN A 189 -9.20 34.53 -15.96
C GLN A 189 -9.80 33.15 -15.67
N THR A 190 -10.87 32.79 -16.40
CA THR A 190 -11.28 31.39 -16.52
C THR A 190 -10.09 30.58 -17.02
N GLU A 191 -9.70 29.50 -16.34
CA GLU A 191 -8.76 28.48 -16.85
C GLU A 191 -9.32 27.94 -18.18
N ARG A 192 -9.08 28.67 -19.29
CA ARG A 192 -9.54 28.29 -20.62
C ARG A 192 -8.55 27.30 -21.19
N VAL A 193 -8.61 26.06 -20.71
CA VAL A 193 -8.18 24.94 -21.54
C VAL A 193 -9.39 24.57 -22.39
N ALA A 194 -9.73 25.45 -23.35
CA ALA A 194 -10.73 25.12 -24.35
C ALA A 194 -10.06 24.21 -25.37
N VAL A 195 -10.11 22.89 -25.15
CA VAL A 195 -9.71 21.93 -26.16
C VAL A 195 -10.72 22.04 -27.30
N LYS A 196 -10.35 22.77 -28.35
CA LYS A 196 -11.15 22.93 -29.56
C LYS A 196 -10.41 22.33 -30.74
N GLY A 197 -11.11 21.55 -31.54
CA GLY A 197 -10.63 21.07 -32.83
C GLY A 197 -10.10 19.63 -32.85
N LYS A 198 -9.56 19.25 -34.01
CA LYS A 198 -9.11 17.89 -34.36
C LYS A 198 -8.05 17.34 -33.41
N MET A 199 -7.23 18.19 -32.79
CA MET A 199 -6.22 17.79 -31.80
C MET A 199 -6.80 17.12 -30.56
N THR A 200 -8.03 17.48 -30.14
CA THR A 200 -8.71 16.81 -29.01
C THR A 200 -8.93 15.32 -29.30
N VAL A 201 -9.28 15.00 -30.55
CA VAL A 201 -9.53 13.63 -30.98
C VAL A 201 -8.23 12.83 -31.03
N VAL A 202 -7.15 13.44 -31.51
CA VAL A 202 -5.81 12.83 -31.51
C VAL A 202 -5.32 12.55 -30.09
N VAL A 203 -5.44 13.53 -29.18
CA VAL A 203 -5.05 13.36 -27.77
C VAL A 203 -5.92 12.30 -27.07
N ALA A 204 -7.23 12.26 -27.36
CA ALA A 204 -8.11 11.23 -26.82
C ALA A 204 -7.74 9.83 -27.32
N PHE A 205 -7.46 9.69 -28.62
CA PHE A 205 -7.00 8.44 -29.20
C PHE A 205 -5.66 7.99 -28.60
N LEU A 206 -4.69 8.90 -28.47
CA LEU A 206 -3.39 8.61 -27.86
C LEU A 206 -3.53 8.25 -26.38
N GLY A 207 -4.45 8.91 -25.64
CA GLY A 207 -4.77 8.57 -24.26
C GLY A 207 -5.34 7.16 -24.11
N ILE A 208 -6.28 6.78 -24.97
CA ILE A 208 -6.85 5.41 -25.02
C ILE A 208 -5.78 4.39 -25.40
N LEU A 209 -4.93 4.71 -26.38
CA LEU A 209 -3.84 3.85 -26.82
C LEU A 209 -2.84 3.59 -25.68
N LEU A 210 -2.38 4.64 -24.98
CA LEU A 210 -1.45 4.50 -23.86
C LEU A 210 -2.06 3.71 -22.70
N LEU A 211 -3.34 3.93 -22.38
CA LEU A 211 -4.05 3.15 -21.37
C LEU A 211 -4.19 1.68 -21.77
N GLY A 212 -4.52 1.41 -23.04
CA GLY A 212 -4.59 0.06 -23.60
C GLY A 212 -3.23 -0.65 -23.55
N ILE A 213 -2.15 0.02 -23.94
CA ILE A 213 -0.77 -0.50 -23.81
C ILE A 213 -0.46 -0.78 -22.35
N GLY A 214 -0.78 0.14 -21.45
CA GLY A 214 -0.50 -0.04 -20.02
C GLY A 214 -1.24 -1.24 -19.45
N TYR A 215 -2.53 -1.40 -19.79
CA TYR A 215 -3.34 -2.52 -19.32
C TYR A 215 -2.90 -3.84 -19.91
N ALA A 216 -2.62 -3.89 -21.22
CA ALA A 216 -2.07 -5.07 -21.86
C ALA A 216 -0.73 -5.47 -21.22
N SER A 217 0.14 -4.50 -20.94
CA SER A 217 1.43 -4.74 -20.30
C SER A 217 1.29 -5.40 -18.92
N LEU A 218 0.36 -4.91 -18.09
CA LEU A 218 0.07 -5.48 -16.76
C LEU A 218 -0.62 -6.85 -16.81
N ILE A 219 -1.44 -7.12 -17.84
CA ILE A 219 -2.09 -8.43 -17.99
C ILE A 219 -1.08 -9.48 -18.50
N TYR A 220 -0.26 -9.13 -19.48
CA TYR A 220 0.63 -10.09 -20.14
C TYR A 220 1.97 -10.31 -19.43
N MET A 221 2.33 -9.49 -18.43
CA MET A 221 3.61 -9.65 -17.72
C MET A 221 3.77 -11.02 -17.05
N SER A 222 2.67 -11.69 -16.68
CA SER A 222 2.70 -13.02 -16.06
C SER A 222 3.20 -14.12 -17.00
N TYR A 223 3.13 -13.91 -18.32
CA TYR A 223 3.59 -14.86 -19.34
C TYR A 223 5.04 -14.59 -19.76
N ALA A 224 5.62 -13.46 -19.35
CA ALA A 224 6.99 -13.09 -19.66
C ALA A 224 7.96 -13.63 -18.60
N ASN A 225 9.21 -13.83 -19.00
CA ASN A 225 10.29 -14.12 -18.04
C ASN A 225 10.43 -12.98 -17.02
N PRO A 226 10.87 -13.26 -15.77
CA PRO A 226 10.84 -12.28 -14.67
C PRO A 226 11.49 -10.92 -14.97
N LEU A 227 12.61 -10.92 -15.70
CA LEU A 227 13.32 -9.68 -16.06
C LEU A 227 12.49 -8.79 -17.01
N ILE A 228 11.86 -9.40 -18.02
CA ILE A 228 10.98 -8.70 -18.97
C ILE A 228 9.70 -8.27 -18.26
N GLY A 229 9.16 -9.12 -17.37
CA GLY A 229 7.99 -8.81 -16.55
C GLY A 229 8.16 -7.54 -15.72
N LEU A 230 9.34 -7.31 -15.12
CA LEU A 230 9.62 -6.09 -14.36
C LEU A 230 9.60 -4.84 -15.26
N GLY A 231 10.16 -4.93 -16.47
CA GLY A 231 10.10 -3.86 -17.47
C GLY A 231 8.66 -3.55 -17.90
N LEU A 232 7.85 -4.59 -18.14
CA LEU A 232 6.43 -4.47 -18.45
C LEU A 232 5.65 -3.82 -17.30
N MET A 233 5.94 -4.16 -16.04
CA MET A 233 5.32 -3.51 -14.89
C MET A 233 5.57 -1.98 -14.90
N ALA A 234 6.82 -1.55 -15.14
CA ALA A 234 7.16 -0.13 -15.20
C ALA A 234 6.46 0.58 -16.37
N VAL A 235 6.47 -0.03 -17.57
CA VAL A 235 5.75 0.49 -18.74
C VAL A 235 4.26 0.60 -18.44
N GLY A 236 3.67 -0.43 -17.83
CA GLY A 236 2.28 -0.47 -17.41
C GLY A 236 1.89 0.69 -16.50
N LEU A 237 2.64 0.89 -15.41
CA LEU A 237 2.39 1.96 -14.44
C LEU A 237 2.52 3.36 -15.06
N ILE A 238 3.57 3.60 -15.85
CA ILE A 238 3.84 4.90 -16.46
C ILE A 238 2.78 5.22 -17.53
N THR A 239 2.54 4.29 -18.46
CA THR A 239 1.61 4.52 -19.58
C THR A 239 0.16 4.59 -19.11
N ALA A 240 -0.25 3.80 -18.11
CA ALA A 240 -1.58 3.94 -17.50
C ALA A 240 -1.74 5.30 -16.82
N THR A 241 -0.70 5.78 -16.09
CA THR A 241 -0.73 7.10 -15.46
C THR A 241 -0.86 8.22 -16.49
N VAL A 242 0.02 8.25 -17.50
CA VAL A 242 0.01 9.28 -18.55
C VAL A 242 -1.29 9.20 -19.36
N GLY A 243 -1.71 8.00 -19.76
CA GLY A 243 -2.96 7.78 -20.50
C GLY A 243 -4.18 8.28 -19.72
N THR A 244 -4.21 8.11 -18.40
CA THR A 244 -5.27 8.64 -17.54
C THR A 244 -5.36 10.15 -17.60
N TYR A 245 -4.24 10.87 -17.42
CA TYR A 245 -4.23 12.34 -17.54
C TYR A 245 -4.72 12.81 -18.92
N LEU A 246 -4.34 12.11 -19.99
CA LEU A 246 -4.79 12.45 -21.34
C LEU A 246 -6.29 12.17 -21.54
N ILE A 247 -6.82 11.05 -21.04
CA ILE A 247 -8.25 10.73 -21.10
C ILE A 247 -9.06 11.78 -20.35
N PHE A 248 -8.67 12.13 -19.12
CA PHE A 248 -9.35 13.18 -18.37
C PHE A 248 -9.22 14.54 -19.05
N GLY A 249 -8.06 14.86 -19.64
CA GLY A 249 -7.81 16.11 -20.35
C GLY A 249 -8.59 16.28 -21.66
N SER A 250 -8.99 15.19 -22.32
CA SER A 250 -9.58 15.23 -23.67
C SER A 250 -10.96 14.56 -23.75
N LEU A 251 -11.06 13.27 -23.40
CA LEU A 251 -12.27 12.46 -23.57
C LEU A 251 -13.40 12.93 -22.63
N LEU A 252 -13.07 13.30 -21.40
CA LEU A 252 -14.06 13.72 -20.41
C LEU A 252 -14.79 15.03 -20.80
N PRO A 253 -14.10 16.11 -21.21
CA PRO A 253 -14.76 17.30 -21.78
C PRO A 253 -15.63 16.97 -23.02
N VAL A 254 -15.18 16.07 -23.90
CA VAL A 254 -15.95 15.66 -25.09
C VAL A 254 -17.24 14.94 -24.69
N MET A 255 -17.17 14.02 -23.71
CA MET A 255 -18.32 13.29 -23.20
C MET A 255 -19.38 14.23 -22.60
N ILE A 256 -18.95 15.24 -21.84
CA ILE A 256 -19.86 16.23 -21.25
C ILE A 256 -20.48 17.14 -22.31
N ASN A 257 -19.70 17.57 -23.31
CA ASN A 257 -20.26 18.33 -24.43
C ASN A 257 -21.34 17.54 -25.19
N LYS A 258 -21.15 16.22 -25.36
CA LYS A 258 -22.15 15.34 -25.98
C LYS A 258 -23.41 15.17 -25.12
N LEU A 259 -23.26 15.08 -23.79
CA LEU A 259 -24.41 15.07 -22.88
C LEU A 259 -25.18 16.38 -22.93
N LYS A 260 -24.47 17.52 -23.01
CA LYS A 260 -25.07 18.86 -23.13
C LYS A 260 -25.81 19.05 -24.46
N SER A 261 -25.29 18.52 -25.57
CA SER A 261 -25.89 18.70 -26.91
C SER A 261 -27.09 17.78 -27.17
N ASN A 262 -27.30 16.75 -26.35
CA ASN A 262 -28.45 15.86 -26.47
C ASN A 262 -29.74 16.52 -25.97
N LYS A 263 -30.54 17.08 -26.90
CA LYS A 263 -31.79 17.80 -26.62
C LYS A 263 -32.76 17.02 -25.72
N LYS A 264 -32.95 15.72 -25.97
CA LYS A 264 -33.87 14.85 -25.22
C LYS A 264 -33.61 14.85 -23.71
N HIS A 265 -32.35 14.95 -23.30
CA HIS A 265 -31.96 14.98 -21.89
C HIS A 265 -31.71 16.40 -21.38
N SER A 266 -31.14 17.28 -22.21
CA SER A 266 -30.79 18.66 -21.84
C SER A 266 -32.03 19.51 -21.55
N GLU A 267 -33.11 19.33 -22.30
CA GLU A 267 -34.34 20.14 -22.15
C GLU A 267 -35.25 19.68 -21.00
N LYS A 268 -34.90 18.60 -20.29
CA LYS A 268 -35.67 18.11 -19.14
C LYS A 268 -35.27 18.82 -17.84
N GLY A 269 -36.17 19.63 -17.30
CA GLY A 269 -35.97 20.31 -16.02
C GLY A 269 -34.75 21.25 -16.05
N LEU A 270 -33.88 21.17 -15.03
CA LEU A 270 -32.66 22.00 -14.95
C LEU A 270 -31.44 21.37 -15.63
N ASN A 271 -31.59 20.29 -16.40
CA ASN A 271 -30.45 19.59 -16.98
C ASN A 271 -29.60 20.48 -17.92
N ALA A 272 -30.22 21.38 -18.68
CA ALA A 272 -29.51 22.36 -19.51
C ALA A 272 -28.57 23.25 -18.68
N PHE A 273 -29.03 23.69 -17.51
CA PHE A 273 -28.22 24.44 -16.56
C PHE A 273 -27.13 23.57 -15.93
N THR A 274 -27.48 22.39 -15.40
CA THR A 274 -26.54 21.45 -14.78
C THR A 274 -25.39 21.08 -15.73
N PHE A 275 -25.70 20.70 -16.98
CA PHE A 275 -24.68 20.32 -17.95
C PHE A 275 -23.86 21.51 -18.43
N ALA A 276 -24.44 22.72 -18.49
CA ALA A 276 -23.68 23.93 -18.78
C ALA A 276 -22.66 24.25 -17.67
N GLN A 277 -23.04 24.12 -16.40
CA GLN A 277 -22.13 24.29 -15.26
C GLN A 277 -21.04 23.24 -15.25
N LEU A 278 -21.41 21.96 -15.40
CA LEU A 278 -20.46 20.86 -15.45
C LEU A 278 -19.43 21.06 -16.57
N ASN A 279 -19.88 21.44 -17.78
CA ASN A 279 -18.99 21.71 -18.91
C ASN A 279 -18.06 22.91 -18.67
N PHE A 280 -18.52 23.93 -17.96
CA PHE A 280 -17.70 25.07 -17.60
C PHE A 280 -16.63 24.68 -16.57
N ARG A 281 -16.97 23.84 -15.59
CA ARG A 281 -16.06 23.38 -14.54
C ARG A 281 -15.05 22.35 -15.04
N ILE A 282 -15.46 21.43 -15.91
CA ILE A 282 -14.68 20.24 -16.21
C ILE A 282 -13.29 20.57 -16.77
N ASN A 283 -13.19 21.62 -17.60
CA ASN A 283 -11.91 22.02 -18.20
C ASN A 283 -10.85 22.40 -17.15
N GLY A 284 -11.27 22.91 -15.98
CA GLY A 284 -10.39 23.20 -14.84
C GLY A 284 -10.30 22.09 -13.80
N LEU A 285 -11.02 20.98 -14.00
CA LEU A 285 -11.05 19.82 -13.10
C LEU A 285 -10.31 18.60 -13.67
N THR A 286 -10.04 18.54 -14.98
CA THR A 286 -9.45 17.37 -15.65
C THR A 286 -8.23 16.79 -14.93
N ASN A 287 -7.23 17.63 -14.64
CA ASN A 287 -6.02 17.19 -13.92
C ASN A 287 -6.32 16.69 -12.51
N VAL A 288 -7.23 17.37 -11.79
CA VAL A 288 -7.61 16.98 -10.43
C VAL A 288 -8.30 15.62 -10.45
N LEU A 289 -9.22 15.41 -11.39
CA LEU A 289 -9.94 14.14 -11.53
C LEU A 289 -9.01 12.98 -11.94
N ALA A 290 -8.02 13.24 -12.80
CA ALA A 290 -6.99 12.26 -13.12
C ALA A 290 -6.16 11.88 -11.88
N THR A 291 -5.70 12.87 -11.11
CA THR A 291 -4.99 12.63 -9.84
C THR A 291 -5.85 11.83 -8.87
N VAL A 292 -7.13 12.18 -8.74
CA VAL A 292 -8.09 11.47 -7.90
C VAL A 292 -8.19 10.00 -8.32
N ALA A 293 -8.36 9.71 -9.62
CA ALA A 293 -8.47 8.34 -10.12
C ALA A 293 -7.22 7.49 -9.80
N ILE A 294 -6.02 8.08 -9.91
CA ILE A 294 -4.76 7.39 -9.56
C ILE A 294 -4.66 7.16 -8.06
N LEU A 295 -5.01 8.14 -7.23
CA LEU A 295 -5.00 7.97 -5.77
C LEU A 295 -6.06 6.96 -5.30
N VAL A 296 -7.21 6.87 -5.98
CA VAL A 296 -8.19 5.77 -5.77
C VAL A 296 -7.51 4.43 -6.06
N ALA A 297 -6.84 4.32 -7.21
CA ALA A 297 -6.20 3.08 -7.64
C ALA A 297 -5.13 2.61 -6.66
N LEU A 298 -4.24 3.52 -6.25
CA LEU A 298 -3.19 3.23 -5.28
C LEU A 298 -3.76 2.92 -3.89
N GLY A 299 -4.80 3.67 -3.48
CA GLY A 299 -5.45 3.50 -2.20
C GLY A 299 -6.15 2.15 -2.07
N ALA A 300 -7.19 1.92 -2.88
CA ALA A 300 -7.96 0.69 -2.86
C ALA A 300 -7.14 -0.54 -3.34
N GLY A 301 -6.22 -0.35 -4.28
CA GLY A 301 -5.30 -1.39 -4.74
C GLY A 301 -4.31 -1.81 -3.66
N GLY A 302 -3.80 -0.88 -2.84
CA GLY A 302 -2.95 -1.21 -1.68
C GLY A 302 -3.68 -2.10 -0.66
N ILE A 303 -4.95 -1.79 -0.35
CA ILE A 303 -5.78 -2.63 0.53
C ILE A 303 -6.01 -4.01 -0.08
N ALA A 304 -6.35 -4.08 -1.38
CA ALA A 304 -6.56 -5.34 -2.09
C ALA A 304 -5.30 -6.22 -2.13
N CYS A 305 -4.16 -5.63 -2.47
CA CYS A 305 -2.87 -6.28 -2.47
C CYS A 305 -2.53 -6.86 -1.10
N GLY A 306 -2.68 -6.06 -0.03
CA GLY A 306 -2.46 -6.51 1.34
C GLY A 306 -3.31 -7.73 1.73
N MET A 307 -4.59 -7.77 1.33
CA MET A 307 -5.46 -8.92 1.57
C MET A 307 -5.06 -10.16 0.77
N ALA A 308 -4.67 -9.97 -0.49
CA ALA A 308 -4.23 -11.05 -1.35
C ALA A 308 -2.93 -11.71 -0.84
N PHE A 309 -1.98 -10.92 -0.31
CA PHE A 309 -0.79 -11.45 0.38
C PHE A 309 -1.16 -12.29 1.61
N LYS A 310 -2.10 -11.83 2.43
CA LYS A 310 -2.55 -12.59 3.61
C LYS A 310 -3.17 -13.94 3.25
N ASN A 311 -3.88 -14.04 2.12
CA ASN A 311 -4.42 -15.32 1.65
C ASN A 311 -3.34 -16.30 1.16
N ASN A 312 -2.18 -15.78 0.76
CA ASN A 312 -1.11 -16.58 0.17
C ASN A 312 -0.12 -17.14 1.20
N ILE A 313 -0.32 -16.91 2.51
CA ILE A 313 0.62 -17.29 3.58
C ILE A 313 0.99 -18.79 3.51
N LEU A 314 0.00 -19.68 3.45
CA LEU A 314 0.26 -21.13 3.43
C LEU A 314 0.99 -21.55 2.15
N LYS A 315 0.60 -21.02 0.99
CA LYS A 315 1.28 -21.29 -0.28
C LYS A 315 2.73 -20.79 -0.29
N MET A 316 2.98 -19.60 0.26
CA MET A 316 4.33 -19.07 0.43
C MET A 316 5.16 -19.97 1.36
N THR A 317 4.54 -20.49 2.43
CA THR A 317 5.16 -21.43 3.37
C THR A 317 5.53 -22.74 2.68
N ASP A 318 4.63 -23.32 1.89
CA ASP A 318 4.86 -24.56 1.12
C ASP A 318 5.98 -24.39 0.08
N GLN A 319 6.07 -23.21 -0.54
CA GLN A 319 7.14 -22.88 -1.48
C GLN A 319 8.51 -22.75 -0.81
N MET A 320 8.55 -22.46 0.50
CA MET A 320 9.81 -22.40 1.26
C MET A 320 10.22 -23.77 1.80
N ARG A 321 9.28 -24.61 2.26
CA ARG A 321 9.57 -25.91 2.90
C ARG A 321 8.55 -26.99 2.49
N ILE A 322 9.04 -28.09 1.89
CA ILE A 322 8.19 -29.21 1.45
C ILE A 322 7.58 -29.98 2.62
N TYR A 323 8.42 -30.37 3.58
CA TYR A 323 8.03 -31.18 4.73
C TYR A 323 7.59 -30.28 5.88
N ASP A 324 6.52 -30.70 6.55
CA ASP A 324 5.91 -29.96 7.64
C ASP A 324 6.65 -30.17 8.96
N SER A 325 7.30 -31.32 9.09
CA SER A 325 8.09 -31.71 10.25
C SER A 325 9.34 -32.46 9.80
N VAL A 326 10.47 -32.10 10.38
CA VAL A 326 11.73 -32.87 10.34
C VAL A 326 12.24 -32.93 11.77
N ILE A 327 12.11 -34.08 12.41
CA ILE A 327 12.42 -34.25 13.85
C ILE A 327 13.39 -35.40 14.03
N HIS A 328 14.58 -35.08 14.52
CA HIS A 328 15.57 -36.08 14.90
C HIS A 328 15.29 -36.58 16.32
N ASN A 329 15.41 -37.89 16.52
CA ASN A 329 15.30 -38.58 17.79
C ASN A 329 14.05 -38.15 18.59
N PRO A 330 12.84 -38.26 18.02
CA PRO A 330 11.63 -37.74 18.66
C PRO A 330 11.43 -38.32 20.06
N THR A 331 11.25 -37.45 21.04
CA THR A 331 10.93 -37.78 22.44
C THR A 331 9.53 -38.38 22.56
N ALA A 332 9.20 -38.95 23.72
CA ALA A 332 7.86 -39.50 23.96
C ALA A 332 6.75 -38.45 23.78
N GLU A 333 7.01 -37.20 24.18
CA GLU A 333 6.06 -36.10 24.00
C GLU A 333 5.90 -35.69 22.54
N GLU A 334 7.02 -35.57 21.80
CA GLU A 334 6.99 -35.26 20.36
C GLU A 334 6.26 -36.36 19.57
N LYS A 335 6.52 -37.65 19.89
CA LYS A 335 5.80 -38.77 19.30
C LYS A 335 4.30 -38.70 19.56
N LYS A 336 3.87 -38.29 20.76
CA LYS A 336 2.45 -38.11 21.10
C LYS A 336 1.81 -37.01 20.25
N ILE A 337 2.50 -35.88 20.04
CA ILE A 337 2.01 -34.80 19.19
C ILE A 337 1.93 -35.26 17.73
N LEU A 338 3.01 -35.85 17.20
CA LEU A 338 3.06 -36.38 15.83
C LEU A 338 1.99 -37.45 15.58
N GLY A 339 1.68 -38.30 16.58
CA GLY A 339 0.63 -39.30 16.49
C GLY A 339 -0.79 -38.72 16.35
N GLY A 340 -0.99 -37.46 16.76
CA GLY A 340 -2.26 -36.74 16.59
C GLY A 340 -2.40 -36.02 15.25
N ILE A 341 -1.39 -36.05 14.38
CA ILE A 341 -1.38 -35.34 13.10
C ILE A 341 -1.55 -36.34 11.94
N LEU A 342 -2.43 -35.99 11.00
CA LEU A 342 -2.63 -36.76 9.77
C LEU A 342 -1.56 -36.38 8.73
N PHE A 343 -0.63 -37.30 8.48
CA PHE A 343 0.40 -37.17 7.46
C PHE A 343 0.02 -37.96 6.21
N GLN A 344 0.17 -37.33 5.06
CA GLN A 344 0.06 -37.94 3.74
C GLN A 344 1.31 -38.76 3.41
N GLU A 345 2.49 -38.21 3.74
CA GLU A 345 3.77 -38.87 3.53
C GLU A 345 4.56 -38.87 4.84
N LYS A 346 5.10 -40.04 5.19
CA LYS A 346 5.95 -40.26 6.35
C LYS A 346 7.23 -40.95 5.89
N LEU A 347 8.36 -40.34 6.20
CA LEU A 347 9.67 -40.91 5.92
C LEU A 347 10.41 -41.03 7.25
N GLU A 348 11.05 -42.16 7.45
CA GLU A 348 11.88 -42.42 8.61
C GLU A 348 13.24 -42.92 8.13
N TYR A 349 14.31 -42.38 8.72
CA TYR A 349 15.67 -42.79 8.41
C TYR A 349 16.45 -43.04 9.69
N HIS A 350 17.16 -44.16 9.73
CA HIS A 350 18.08 -44.51 10.80
C HIS A 350 19.49 -44.06 10.44
N TYR A 351 20.17 -43.46 11.41
CA TYR A 351 21.53 -42.98 11.24
C TYR A 351 22.39 -43.19 12.50
N LYS A 352 23.68 -43.39 12.28
CA LYS A 352 24.72 -43.43 13.31
C LYS A 352 25.73 -42.33 13.02
N VAL A 353 26.42 -41.85 14.05
CA VAL A 353 27.37 -40.73 13.96
C VAL A 353 28.69 -41.16 14.58
N ASP A 354 29.80 -40.89 13.89
CA ASP A 354 31.17 -41.00 14.43
C ASP A 354 31.82 -39.61 14.54
N ASP A 355 33.14 -39.51 14.67
CA ASP A 355 33.85 -38.23 14.84
C ASP A 355 33.86 -37.33 13.58
N ARG A 356 33.48 -37.85 12.39
CA ARG A 356 33.63 -37.15 11.11
C ARG A 356 32.44 -37.30 10.15
N TYR A 357 31.64 -38.35 10.30
CA TYR A 357 30.62 -38.77 9.35
C TYR A 357 29.28 -39.03 10.03
N VAL A 358 28.21 -38.72 9.29
CA VAL A 358 26.86 -39.18 9.59
C VAL A 358 26.50 -40.28 8.60
N TYR A 359 26.27 -41.49 9.11
CA TYR A 359 25.98 -42.67 8.30
C TYR A 359 24.48 -42.94 8.29
N TYR A 360 23.87 -42.87 7.11
CA TYR A 360 22.48 -43.21 6.88
C TYR A 360 22.36 -44.63 6.34
N LEU A 361 21.36 -45.38 6.82
CA LEU A 361 21.08 -46.72 6.33
C LEU A 361 20.52 -46.65 4.90
N LYS A 362 21.15 -47.37 3.97
CA LYS A 362 20.76 -47.37 2.56
C LYS A 362 19.34 -47.88 2.32
N GLU A 363 18.91 -48.91 3.04
CA GLU A 363 17.57 -49.49 2.90
C GLU A 363 16.47 -48.46 3.18
N ASP A 364 16.65 -47.63 4.21
CA ASP A 364 15.73 -46.53 4.50
C ASP A 364 15.72 -45.49 3.38
N VAL A 365 16.90 -45.12 2.86
CA VAL A 365 17.03 -44.13 1.78
C VAL A 365 16.41 -44.63 0.46
N GLU A 366 16.55 -45.92 0.15
CA GLU A 366 15.95 -46.55 -1.03
C GLU A 366 14.43 -46.64 -0.93
N LYS A 367 13.93 -47.08 0.24
CA LYS A 367 12.48 -47.19 0.50
C LYS A 367 11.81 -45.82 0.55
N ASN A 368 12.46 -44.86 1.20
CA ASN A 368 11.92 -43.54 1.51
C ASN A 368 12.64 -42.45 0.71
N ARG A 369 12.64 -42.50 -0.63
CA ARG A 369 13.26 -41.43 -1.42
C ARG A 369 12.60 -40.06 -1.17
N PRO A 370 13.35 -39.03 -0.72
CA PRO A 370 12.81 -37.74 -0.33
C PRO A 370 12.39 -36.90 -1.56
N PHE A 371 11.54 -35.91 -1.31
CA PHE A 371 11.11 -34.92 -2.30
C PHE A 371 12.13 -33.78 -2.44
N LEU A 372 12.24 -33.26 -3.67
CA LEU A 372 13.09 -32.13 -4.02
C LEU A 372 12.30 -30.84 -4.17
N GLN A 373 12.87 -29.74 -3.68
CA GLN A 373 12.31 -28.39 -3.84
C GLN A 373 12.67 -27.86 -5.23
N GLY A 374 11.69 -27.74 -6.13
CA GLY A 374 11.91 -27.25 -7.49
C GLY A 374 10.64 -26.70 -8.14
N MET A 375 10.70 -26.42 -9.44
CA MET A 375 9.51 -26.01 -10.22
C MET A 375 8.40 -27.07 -10.18
N LYS A 376 8.78 -28.34 -9.96
CA LYS A 376 7.88 -29.45 -9.63
C LYS A 376 8.45 -30.17 -8.41
N ILE A 377 7.55 -30.69 -7.57
CA ILE A 377 7.89 -31.57 -6.46
C ILE A 377 8.08 -32.96 -7.05
N GLU A 378 9.31 -33.45 -7.06
CA GLU A 378 9.68 -34.76 -7.57
C GLU A 378 10.52 -35.49 -6.53
N LYS A 379 10.44 -36.83 -6.48
CA LYS A 379 11.33 -37.63 -5.63
C LYS A 379 12.72 -37.68 -6.24
N VAL A 380 13.75 -37.77 -5.40
CA VAL A 380 15.14 -37.97 -5.86
C VAL A 380 15.21 -39.17 -6.80
N SER A 381 15.71 -38.97 -8.01
CA SER A 381 15.86 -40.00 -9.05
C SER A 381 17.30 -40.42 -9.28
N GLU A 382 18.28 -39.63 -8.80
CA GLU A 382 19.70 -39.98 -8.88
C GLU A 382 20.00 -41.34 -8.21
N GLU A 383 20.99 -42.05 -8.74
CA GLU A 383 21.57 -43.22 -8.06
C GLU A 383 22.17 -42.80 -6.72
N ILE A 384 22.15 -43.70 -5.74
CA ILE A 384 22.68 -43.40 -4.41
C ILE A 384 24.20 -43.20 -4.51
N PRO A 385 24.76 -42.09 -3.99
CA PRO A 385 26.17 -41.80 -4.11
C PRO A 385 27.04 -42.87 -3.44
N ILE A 386 28.05 -43.34 -4.16
CA ILE A 386 29.04 -44.28 -3.66
C ILE A 386 30.15 -43.48 -2.99
N GLY A 387 30.00 -43.19 -1.70
CA GLY A 387 31.02 -42.52 -0.90
C GLY A 387 30.49 -41.42 0.02
N ALA A 388 31.42 -40.65 0.59
CA ALA A 388 31.09 -39.50 1.43
C ALA A 388 30.76 -38.28 0.56
N PHE A 389 29.74 -37.52 0.94
CA PHE A 389 29.40 -36.24 0.32
C PHE A 389 29.14 -35.16 1.36
N SER A 390 29.45 -33.91 1.01
CA SER A 390 29.22 -32.75 1.89
C SER A 390 28.00 -31.97 1.43
N ILE A 391 27.09 -31.67 2.37
CA ILE A 391 25.91 -30.82 2.09
C ILE A 391 26.27 -29.33 1.88
N LYS A 392 27.43 -28.89 2.39
CA LYS A 392 27.95 -27.52 2.28
C LYS A 392 28.67 -27.25 0.96
N ARG A 393 29.41 -28.24 0.41
CA ARG A 393 30.18 -28.09 -0.82
C ARG A 393 29.47 -28.78 -1.98
N VAL A 394 28.89 -27.99 -2.88
CA VAL A 394 28.43 -28.52 -4.17
C VAL A 394 29.67 -28.81 -5.01
N GLN A 395 30.14 -30.06 -5.01
CA GLN A 395 31.17 -30.50 -5.95
C GLN A 395 30.64 -30.42 -7.38
N ARG A 396 31.52 -30.21 -8.37
CA ARG A 396 31.16 -30.14 -9.79
C ARG A 396 30.63 -31.46 -10.37
N GLU A 397 30.62 -32.54 -9.59
CA GLU A 397 30.06 -33.83 -9.99
C GLU A 397 28.55 -33.70 -10.21
N THR A 398 28.08 -34.20 -11.35
CA THR A 398 26.68 -34.07 -11.79
C THR A 398 25.73 -35.05 -11.09
N ASN A 399 26.24 -36.09 -10.44
CA ASN A 399 25.43 -37.25 -9.98
C ASN A 399 25.08 -37.23 -8.48
N THR A 400 25.31 -36.13 -7.76
CA THR A 400 25.03 -36.01 -6.31
C THR A 400 24.24 -34.76 -5.94
N LYS A 401 23.77 -33.99 -6.93
CA LYS A 401 23.15 -32.67 -6.69
C LYS A 401 21.80 -32.80 -6.02
N GLN A 402 20.97 -33.75 -6.46
CA GLN A 402 19.67 -33.99 -5.85
C GLN A 402 19.84 -34.50 -4.42
N TRP A 403 20.81 -35.39 -4.19
CA TRP A 403 21.10 -35.89 -2.84
C TRP A 403 21.59 -34.78 -1.90
N ILE A 404 22.50 -33.91 -2.34
CA ILE A 404 22.92 -32.74 -1.55
C ILE A 404 21.70 -31.88 -1.18
N GLN A 405 20.81 -31.62 -2.12
CA GLN A 405 19.60 -30.83 -1.87
C GLN A 405 18.64 -31.52 -0.88
N ALA A 406 18.40 -32.81 -1.04
CA ALA A 406 17.55 -33.57 -0.13
C ALA A 406 18.12 -33.64 1.29
N PHE A 407 19.42 -33.91 1.42
CA PHE A 407 20.08 -34.01 2.72
C PHE A 407 20.22 -32.68 3.44
N ARG A 408 20.18 -31.54 2.76
CA ARG A 408 19.98 -30.22 3.42
C ARG A 408 18.65 -30.11 4.17
N THR A 409 17.64 -30.89 3.76
CA THR A 409 16.35 -30.94 4.44
C THR A 409 16.34 -32.01 5.52
N ILE A 410 16.98 -33.16 5.28
CA ILE A 410 17.04 -34.28 6.23
C ILE A 410 17.95 -33.96 7.42
N GLN A 411 19.07 -33.26 7.16
CA GLN A 411 20.12 -33.00 8.15
C GLN A 411 20.30 -31.49 8.35
N PRO A 412 19.72 -30.91 9.41
CA PRO A 412 19.86 -29.50 9.72
C PRO A 412 21.31 -29.11 10.00
N ASP A 413 21.71 -27.92 9.53
CA ASP A 413 23.08 -27.41 9.62
C ASP A 413 23.59 -27.29 11.08
N TYR A 414 22.71 -27.11 12.06
CA TYR A 414 23.09 -26.91 13.46
C TYR A 414 23.51 -28.18 14.20
N MET A 415 23.18 -29.38 13.70
CA MET A 415 23.43 -30.63 14.44
C MET A 415 24.84 -31.19 14.20
N TYR A 416 25.31 -31.18 12.94
CA TYR A 416 26.64 -31.66 12.54
C TYR A 416 27.22 -30.81 11.39
N PRO A 417 27.55 -29.53 11.63
CA PRO A 417 27.85 -28.57 10.56
C PRO A 417 29.02 -28.97 9.68
N ASP A 418 30.03 -29.67 10.22
CA ASP A 418 31.28 -29.96 9.50
C ASP A 418 31.43 -31.43 9.11
N TYR A 419 30.37 -32.22 9.28
CA TYR A 419 30.42 -33.66 9.04
C TYR A 419 30.02 -33.96 7.59
N GLU A 420 30.59 -35.02 7.05
CA GLU A 420 30.21 -35.55 5.73
C GLU A 420 29.16 -36.65 5.88
N MET A 421 28.28 -36.78 4.89
CA MET A 421 27.21 -37.77 4.87
C MET A 421 27.71 -39.01 4.13
N LYS A 422 27.43 -40.20 4.65
CA LYS A 422 27.66 -41.49 3.98
C LYS A 422 26.39 -42.31 4.00
N ILE A 423 26.09 -42.97 2.89
CA ILE A 423 24.99 -43.95 2.82
C ILE A 423 25.62 -45.33 2.75
N VAL A 424 25.24 -46.22 3.67
CA VAL A 424 25.90 -47.53 3.83
C VAL A 424 24.89 -48.68 3.89
N ASP A 425 25.29 -49.84 3.37
CA ASP A 425 24.48 -51.07 3.43
C ASP A 425 24.37 -51.62 4.86
N GLN A 426 23.35 -52.45 5.12
CA GLN A 426 23.03 -53.01 6.45
C GLN A 426 24.23 -53.68 7.14
N ASN A 427 25.01 -54.48 6.41
CA ASN A 427 26.18 -55.18 6.95
C ASN A 427 27.24 -54.23 7.53
N ILE A 428 27.48 -53.11 6.85
CA ILE A 428 28.41 -52.08 7.32
C ILE A 428 27.75 -51.34 8.49
N TYR A 429 26.47 -51.00 8.37
CA TYR A 429 25.72 -50.26 9.38
C TYR A 429 25.69 -50.95 10.75
N ASP A 430 25.47 -52.26 10.78
CA ASP A 430 25.43 -53.08 12.00
C ASP A 430 26.81 -53.22 12.65
N GLY A 431 27.87 -53.24 11.84
CA GLY A 431 29.26 -53.29 12.32
C GLY A 431 29.78 -51.97 12.92
N MET A 432 29.07 -50.85 12.72
CA MET A 432 29.50 -49.54 13.25
C MET A 432 29.20 -49.39 14.74
N LYS A 433 30.18 -48.83 15.46
CA LYS A 433 30.02 -48.38 16.84
C LYS A 433 29.31 -47.01 16.85
N GLY A 434 28.27 -46.87 17.67
CA GLY A 434 27.55 -45.62 17.82
C GLY A 434 26.11 -45.84 18.27
N LYS A 435 25.51 -44.84 18.92
CA LYS A 435 24.09 -44.89 19.28
C LYS A 435 23.26 -44.69 18.01
N GLU A 436 22.40 -45.65 17.70
CA GLU A 436 21.42 -45.50 16.63
C GLU A 436 20.45 -44.36 16.94
N SER A 437 20.27 -43.50 15.95
CA SER A 437 19.38 -42.35 15.97
C SER A 437 18.40 -42.43 14.80
N THR A 438 17.24 -41.78 14.93
CA THR A 438 16.24 -41.72 13.86
C THR A 438 15.91 -40.29 13.50
N VAL A 439 15.49 -40.07 12.25
CA VAL A 439 14.86 -38.82 11.82
C VAL A 439 13.52 -39.12 11.20
N PHE A 440 12.49 -38.48 11.73
CA PHE A 440 11.12 -38.53 11.22
C PHE A 440 10.87 -37.30 10.35
N MET A 441 10.38 -37.53 9.14
CA MET A 441 9.91 -36.49 8.24
C MET A 441 8.45 -36.72 7.89
N GLY A 442 7.64 -35.66 8.05
CA GLY A 442 6.21 -35.70 7.81
C GLY A 442 5.77 -34.61 6.87
N LYS A 443 4.89 -34.95 5.92
CA LYS A 443 4.15 -34.01 5.09
C LYS A 443 2.66 -34.25 5.27
N THR A 444 1.91 -33.20 5.57
CA THR A 444 0.44 -33.19 5.70
C THR A 444 -0.17 -32.56 4.45
N ASP A 445 -1.47 -32.79 4.26
CA ASP A 445 -2.27 -32.08 3.25
C ASP A 445 -2.80 -30.72 3.77
N ASP A 446 -2.76 -30.49 5.08
CA ASP A 446 -3.31 -29.30 5.73
C ASP A 446 -2.44 -28.84 6.91
N PHE A 447 -1.31 -28.23 6.58
CA PHE A 447 -0.40 -27.64 7.55
C PHE A 447 -1.10 -26.61 8.47
N GLY A 448 -2.07 -25.87 7.91
CA GLY A 448 -2.76 -24.78 8.60
C GLY A 448 -3.63 -25.22 9.78
N SER A 449 -4.17 -26.44 9.74
CA SER A 449 -4.97 -26.99 10.84
C SER A 449 -4.15 -27.34 12.09
N TYR A 450 -2.84 -27.56 11.96
CA TYR A 450 -1.96 -28.04 13.03
C TYR A 450 -0.95 -27.00 13.53
N ILE A 451 -1.19 -25.70 13.28
CA ILE A 451 -0.26 -24.61 13.64
C ILE A 451 0.13 -24.61 15.12
N LYS A 452 -0.78 -25.00 16.04
CA LYS A 452 -0.50 -25.06 17.48
C LYS A 452 0.43 -26.21 17.83
N GLU A 453 0.23 -27.35 17.18
CA GLU A 453 1.04 -28.55 17.32
C GLU A 453 2.45 -28.29 16.76
N TRP A 454 2.56 -27.63 15.61
CA TRP A 454 3.85 -27.24 15.03
C TRP A 454 4.61 -26.28 15.94
N LYS A 455 3.93 -25.27 16.50
CA LYS A 455 4.52 -24.37 17.50
C LYS A 455 5.10 -25.13 18.69
N LYS A 456 4.33 -26.05 19.25
CA LYS A 456 4.75 -26.85 20.40
C LYS A 456 5.92 -27.78 20.06
N LEU A 457 5.94 -28.36 18.86
CA LEU A 457 7.06 -29.18 18.40
C LEU A 457 8.35 -28.35 18.28
N ASP A 458 8.28 -27.15 17.71
CA ASP A 458 9.43 -26.24 17.64
C ASP A 458 9.93 -25.85 19.05
N GLU A 459 9.02 -25.52 19.98
CA GLU A 459 9.38 -25.22 21.38
C GLU A 459 10.14 -26.38 22.05
N LEU A 460 9.69 -27.63 21.83
CA LEU A 460 10.36 -28.83 22.33
C LEU A 460 11.73 -29.06 21.66
N GLN A 461 11.85 -28.82 20.36
CA GLN A 461 13.12 -28.93 19.64
C GLN A 461 14.13 -27.87 20.12
N ILE A 462 13.71 -26.62 20.36
CA ILE A 462 14.57 -25.56 20.93
C ILE A 462 15.04 -25.97 22.33
N ALA A 463 14.14 -26.48 23.17
CA ALA A 463 14.50 -26.94 24.52
C ALA A 463 15.49 -28.12 24.49
N LYS A 464 15.38 -28.98 23.47
CA LYS A 464 16.28 -30.12 23.24
C LYS A 464 17.68 -29.67 22.81
N TYR A 465 17.79 -28.71 21.89
CA TYR A 465 19.06 -28.19 21.40
C TYR A 465 19.38 -26.84 22.07
N LYS A 466 19.94 -26.89 23.29
CA LYS A 466 20.19 -25.74 24.19
C LYS A 466 20.90 -24.51 23.58
N ASN A 467 21.56 -24.66 22.43
CA ASN A 467 22.32 -23.60 21.75
C ASN A 467 21.70 -23.16 20.40
N VAL A 468 20.51 -23.65 20.05
CA VAL A 468 19.83 -23.34 18.79
C VAL A 468 18.70 -22.38 19.06
N LYS A 469 18.72 -21.23 18.38
CA LYS A 469 17.61 -20.26 18.43
C LYS A 469 16.46 -20.70 17.54
N ALA A 470 15.26 -20.16 17.77
CA ALA A 470 14.10 -20.44 16.94
C ALA A 470 14.38 -20.19 15.45
N GLU A 471 15.07 -19.09 15.11
CA GLU A 471 15.38 -18.76 13.72
C GLU A 471 16.37 -19.73 13.05
N GLU A 472 17.11 -20.51 13.84
CA GLU A 472 18.14 -21.45 13.38
C GLU A 472 17.58 -22.87 13.19
N LEU A 473 16.37 -23.14 13.68
CA LEU A 473 15.76 -24.47 13.65
C LEU A 473 15.36 -24.94 12.24
N ASP A 474 15.22 -23.98 11.32
CA ASP A 474 14.87 -24.15 9.91
C ASP A 474 13.59 -24.93 9.61
N SER A 475 12.66 -24.98 10.57
CA SER A 475 11.38 -25.68 10.43
C SER A 475 10.42 -24.97 9.47
N LYS A 476 9.42 -25.71 9.00
CA LYS A 476 8.30 -25.10 8.25
C LYS A 476 7.47 -24.15 9.09
N TYR A 477 7.36 -24.37 10.40
CA TYR A 477 6.69 -23.44 11.29
C TYR A 477 7.40 -22.08 11.38
N GLN A 478 8.74 -22.06 11.40
CA GLN A 478 9.49 -20.81 11.29
C GLN A 478 9.24 -20.12 9.94
N ALA A 479 9.25 -20.88 8.83
CA ALA A 479 8.91 -20.34 7.50
C ALA A 479 7.47 -19.77 7.45
N TYR A 480 6.54 -20.39 8.17
CA TYR A 480 5.17 -19.90 8.36
C TYR A 480 5.17 -18.58 9.13
N ILE A 481 5.90 -18.47 10.24
CA ILE A 481 5.99 -17.22 11.03
C ILE A 481 6.52 -16.09 10.15
N VAL A 482 7.59 -16.33 9.39
CA VAL A 482 8.16 -15.32 8.47
C VAL A 482 7.13 -14.88 7.43
N SER A 483 6.48 -15.83 6.76
CA SER A 483 5.45 -15.57 5.75
C SER A 483 4.24 -14.84 6.35
N HIS A 484 3.80 -15.26 7.54
CA HIS A 484 2.68 -14.69 8.28
C HIS A 484 2.97 -13.24 8.69
N ASN A 485 4.13 -12.98 9.28
CA ASN A 485 4.54 -11.64 9.73
C ASN A 485 4.68 -10.68 8.55
N PHE A 486 5.32 -11.13 7.46
CA PHE A 486 5.47 -10.33 6.25
C PHE A 486 4.11 -10.00 5.61
N ALA A 487 3.26 -10.99 5.39
CA ALA A 487 1.96 -10.81 4.75
C ALA A 487 0.99 -9.99 5.63
N SER A 488 0.97 -10.22 6.94
CA SER A 488 0.17 -9.43 7.87
C SER A 488 0.67 -7.99 7.96
N GLY A 489 1.98 -7.77 7.91
CA GLY A 489 2.56 -6.44 7.78
C GLY A 489 2.16 -5.73 6.49
N LEU A 490 2.15 -6.44 5.35
CA LEU A 490 1.72 -5.88 4.07
C LEU A 490 0.22 -5.55 4.07
N MET A 491 -0.62 -6.41 4.65
CA MET A 491 -2.04 -6.12 4.86
C MET A 491 -2.24 -4.85 5.66
N PHE A 492 -1.52 -4.73 6.77
CA PHE A 492 -1.57 -3.56 7.63
C PHE A 492 -1.12 -2.29 6.92
N MET A 493 0.05 -2.35 6.25
CA MET A 493 0.59 -1.24 5.49
C MET A 493 -0.38 -0.81 4.38
N GLY A 494 -0.86 -1.76 3.58
CA GLY A 494 -1.82 -1.54 2.49
C GLY A 494 -3.11 -0.90 2.98
N PHE A 495 -3.64 -1.33 4.14
CA PHE A 495 -4.82 -0.72 4.75
C PHE A 495 -4.60 0.76 5.10
N PHE A 496 -3.56 1.08 5.87
CA PHE A 496 -3.36 2.45 6.37
C PHE A 496 -2.82 3.42 5.33
N VAL A 497 -1.92 2.95 4.46
CA VAL A 497 -1.52 3.71 3.26
C VAL A 497 -2.76 3.96 2.39
N GLY A 498 -3.61 2.94 2.22
CA GLY A 498 -4.88 3.04 1.52
C GLY A 498 -5.80 4.13 2.08
N VAL A 499 -6.04 4.12 3.39
CA VAL A 499 -6.84 5.16 4.07
C VAL A 499 -6.23 6.55 3.91
N ALA A 500 -4.91 6.69 4.00
CA ALA A 500 -4.23 7.96 3.79
C ALA A 500 -4.41 8.49 2.36
N PHE A 501 -4.27 7.61 1.35
CA PHE A 501 -4.57 7.96 -0.05
C PHE A 501 -6.00 8.44 -0.23
N LEU A 502 -6.97 7.72 0.34
CA LEU A 502 -8.38 8.08 0.25
C LEU A 502 -8.67 9.43 0.91
N ALA A 503 -8.09 9.69 2.10
CA ALA A 503 -8.27 10.96 2.80
C ALA A 503 -7.66 12.14 2.03
N MET A 504 -6.43 12.01 1.52
CA MET A 504 -5.77 13.05 0.72
C MET A 504 -6.54 13.37 -0.56
N MET A 505 -6.98 12.34 -1.27
CA MET A 505 -7.74 12.46 -2.51
C MET A 505 -9.11 13.10 -2.27
N ALA A 506 -9.84 12.63 -1.26
CA ALA A 506 -11.13 13.19 -0.90
C ALA A 506 -11.02 14.66 -0.50
N SER A 507 -10.03 14.99 0.33
CA SER A 507 -9.69 16.37 0.71
C SER A 507 -9.41 17.25 -0.51
N CYS A 508 -8.56 16.78 -1.42
CA CYS A 508 -8.21 17.48 -2.65
C CYS A 508 -9.42 17.78 -3.54
N LEU A 509 -10.25 16.76 -3.81
CA LEU A 509 -11.42 16.88 -4.69
C LEU A 509 -12.51 17.75 -4.06
N MET A 510 -12.87 17.45 -2.81
CA MET A 510 -13.85 18.21 -2.05
C MET A 510 -13.49 19.68 -2.03
N PHE A 511 -12.22 19.98 -1.77
CA PHE A 511 -11.77 21.36 -1.70
C PHE A 511 -11.81 22.07 -3.05
N LYS A 512 -11.36 21.42 -4.14
CA LYS A 512 -11.46 21.97 -5.50
C LYS A 512 -12.91 22.27 -5.89
N ILE A 513 -13.87 21.48 -5.42
CA ILE A 513 -15.30 21.71 -5.66
C ILE A 513 -15.82 22.90 -4.86
N LEU A 514 -15.50 22.96 -3.56
CA LEU A 514 -15.98 23.99 -2.65
C LEU A 514 -15.41 25.37 -2.95
N SER A 515 -14.14 25.48 -3.37
CA SER A 515 -13.56 26.76 -3.77
C SER A 515 -14.26 27.38 -4.98
N GLY A 516 -14.75 26.55 -5.91
CA GLY A 516 -15.54 26.99 -7.06
C GLY A 516 -16.97 27.40 -6.69
N ALA A 517 -17.49 26.95 -5.55
CA ALA A 517 -18.89 27.16 -5.14
C ALA A 517 -19.25 28.65 -5.02
N SER A 518 -18.33 29.50 -4.53
CA SER A 518 -18.59 30.93 -4.39
C SER A 518 -18.90 31.61 -5.72
N LYS A 519 -18.30 31.16 -6.83
CA LYS A 519 -18.57 31.71 -8.18
C LYS A 519 -19.93 31.27 -8.72
N ASP A 520 -20.39 30.09 -8.32
CA ASP A 520 -21.68 29.57 -8.75
C ASP A 520 -22.86 30.08 -7.92
N SER A 521 -22.63 30.56 -6.70
CA SER A 521 -23.65 31.20 -5.85
C SER A 521 -24.48 32.23 -6.63
N THR A 522 -23.84 33.14 -7.38
CA THR A 522 -24.53 34.15 -8.20
C THR A 522 -25.47 33.52 -9.23
N ARG A 523 -25.05 32.43 -9.89
CA ARG A 523 -25.86 31.73 -10.91
C ARG A 523 -27.06 31.02 -10.29
N TYR A 524 -26.86 30.34 -9.17
CA TYR A 524 -27.94 29.70 -8.42
C TYR A 524 -28.94 30.72 -7.85
N GLN A 525 -28.45 31.87 -7.37
CA GLN A 525 -29.30 32.98 -6.93
C GLN A 525 -30.10 33.60 -8.06
N MET A 526 -29.54 33.76 -9.27
CA MET A 526 -30.29 34.24 -10.43
C MET A 526 -31.44 33.31 -10.78
N LEU A 527 -31.22 31.99 -10.84
CA LEU A 527 -32.30 31.03 -11.08
C LEU A 527 -33.37 31.07 -9.99
N ARG A 528 -32.95 31.20 -8.72
CA ARG A 528 -33.89 31.36 -7.61
C ARG A 528 -34.75 32.62 -7.76
N LYS A 529 -34.15 33.76 -8.14
CA LYS A 529 -34.86 35.02 -8.41
C LYS A 529 -35.83 34.95 -9.58
N ILE A 530 -35.56 34.09 -10.57
CA ILE A 530 -36.45 33.80 -11.71
C ILE A 530 -37.61 32.87 -11.31
N GLY A 531 -37.63 32.34 -10.08
CA GLY A 531 -38.73 31.52 -9.55
C GLY A 531 -38.48 30.01 -9.61
N VAL A 532 -37.24 29.56 -9.86
CA VAL A 532 -36.91 28.13 -9.84
C VAL A 532 -37.02 27.59 -8.42
N ARG A 533 -37.81 26.52 -8.25
CA ARG A 533 -38.01 25.83 -6.97
C ARG A 533 -36.70 25.37 -6.35
N ARG A 534 -36.55 25.55 -5.03
CA ARG A 534 -35.33 25.23 -4.30
C ARG A 534 -34.96 23.75 -4.41
N GLU A 535 -35.96 22.87 -4.44
CA GLU A 535 -35.78 21.42 -4.56
C GLU A 535 -35.10 21.05 -5.88
N LEU A 536 -35.47 21.72 -6.98
CA LEU A 536 -34.86 21.51 -8.29
C LEU A 536 -33.40 21.99 -8.31
N LEU A 537 -33.11 23.13 -7.68
CA LEU A 537 -31.73 23.62 -7.54
C LEU A 537 -30.87 22.65 -6.71
N ILE A 538 -31.43 22.09 -5.63
CA ILE A 538 -30.75 21.07 -4.83
C ILE A 538 -30.48 19.82 -5.68
N GLN A 539 -31.48 19.31 -6.42
CA GLN A 539 -31.29 18.16 -7.31
C GLN A 539 -30.22 18.42 -8.39
N SER A 540 -30.14 19.65 -8.90
CA SER A 540 -29.10 20.08 -9.86
C SER A 540 -27.70 19.94 -9.24
N ILE A 541 -27.49 20.43 -8.00
CA ILE A 541 -26.23 20.29 -7.25
C ILE A 541 -25.85 18.82 -7.07
N TYR A 542 -26.78 17.98 -6.63
CA TYR A 542 -26.51 16.54 -6.43
C TYR A 542 -26.06 15.88 -7.74
N LYS A 543 -26.77 16.12 -8.85
CA LYS A 543 -26.42 15.56 -10.17
C LYS A 543 -25.07 16.06 -10.67
N GLU A 544 -24.80 17.36 -10.56
CA GLU A 544 -23.53 17.97 -10.99
C GLU A 544 -22.35 17.33 -10.26
N LEU A 545 -22.40 17.31 -8.93
CA LEU A 545 -21.31 16.79 -8.11
C LEU A 545 -21.19 15.26 -8.22
N LEU A 546 -22.30 14.53 -8.38
CA LEU A 546 -22.27 13.09 -8.54
C LEU A 546 -21.43 12.71 -9.75
N PHE A 547 -21.61 13.41 -10.88
CA PHE A 547 -20.83 13.16 -12.09
C PHE A 547 -19.33 13.39 -11.85
N VAL A 548 -18.98 14.47 -11.15
CA VAL A 548 -17.58 14.82 -10.84
C VAL A 548 -16.93 13.75 -9.94
N PHE A 549 -17.65 13.20 -8.98
CA PHE A 549 -17.13 12.13 -8.12
C PHE A 549 -17.12 10.76 -8.82
N LEU A 550 -18.16 10.43 -9.58
CA LEU A 550 -18.36 9.10 -10.16
C LEU A 550 -17.30 8.74 -11.21
N VAL A 551 -16.96 9.67 -12.11
CA VAL A 551 -16.01 9.40 -13.20
C VAL A 551 -14.64 8.91 -12.70
N PRO A 552 -13.92 9.62 -11.81
CA PRO A 552 -12.64 9.13 -11.31
C PRO A 552 -12.75 7.90 -10.41
N ALA A 553 -13.88 7.69 -9.73
CA ALA A 553 -14.10 6.45 -8.98
C ALA A 553 -14.17 5.23 -9.91
N ILE A 554 -14.92 5.31 -11.01
CA ILE A 554 -15.01 4.23 -11.99
C ILE A 554 -13.64 3.93 -12.58
N VAL A 555 -12.93 4.96 -13.04
CA VAL A 555 -11.58 4.79 -13.63
C VAL A 555 -10.61 4.20 -12.60
N GLY A 556 -10.64 4.69 -11.37
CA GLY A 556 -9.84 4.15 -10.26
C GLY A 556 -10.13 2.67 -9.98
N ILE A 557 -11.41 2.25 -9.96
CA ILE A 557 -11.78 0.84 -9.79
C ILE A 557 -11.25 -0.01 -10.95
N VAL A 558 -11.36 0.46 -12.20
CA VAL A 558 -10.80 -0.24 -13.36
C VAL A 558 -9.28 -0.39 -13.23
N HIS A 559 -8.59 0.66 -12.78
CA HIS A 559 -7.15 0.58 -12.50
C HIS A 559 -6.81 -0.44 -11.43
N VAL A 560 -7.62 -0.57 -10.36
CA VAL A 560 -7.41 -1.61 -9.34
C VAL A 560 -7.58 -3.00 -9.97
N LEU A 561 -8.68 -3.21 -10.70
CA LEU A 561 -8.98 -4.50 -11.33
C LEU A 561 -7.87 -4.92 -12.29
N VAL A 562 -7.36 -4.02 -13.14
CA VAL A 562 -6.26 -4.37 -14.04
C VAL A 562 -4.92 -4.45 -13.29
N GLY A 563 -4.71 -3.53 -12.35
CA GLY A 563 -3.48 -3.39 -11.58
C GLY A 563 -3.16 -4.63 -10.75
N MET A 564 -4.16 -5.33 -10.22
CA MET A 564 -3.93 -6.56 -9.46
C MET A 564 -3.21 -7.66 -10.26
N ASN A 565 -3.26 -7.65 -11.60
CA ASN A 565 -2.47 -8.58 -12.42
C ASN A 565 -0.95 -8.42 -12.21
N MET A 566 -0.47 -7.25 -11.79
CA MET A 566 0.96 -7.08 -11.52
C MET A 566 1.45 -7.96 -10.37
N PHE A 567 0.55 -8.45 -9.53
CA PHE A 567 0.87 -9.34 -8.44
C PHE A 567 0.67 -10.82 -8.79
N SER A 568 0.24 -11.20 -9.99
CA SER A 568 0.05 -12.61 -10.37
C SER A 568 1.34 -13.43 -10.41
N VAL A 569 2.48 -12.77 -10.59
CA VAL A 569 3.82 -13.39 -10.52
C VAL A 569 4.19 -13.77 -9.09
N LEU A 570 3.59 -13.10 -8.10
CA LEU A 570 3.90 -13.25 -6.67
C LEU A 570 2.80 -13.98 -5.90
N LEU A 571 1.55 -13.89 -6.38
CA LEU A 571 0.35 -14.35 -5.68
C LEU A 571 -0.44 -15.32 -6.55
N ALA A 572 -0.89 -16.43 -5.96
CA ALA A 572 -1.71 -17.40 -6.66
C ALA A 572 -3.14 -16.90 -6.93
N ASP A 573 -3.69 -16.08 -6.03
CA ASP A 573 -5.00 -15.43 -6.19
C ASP A 573 -4.88 -13.93 -5.85
N PRO A 574 -4.41 -13.09 -6.80
CA PRO A 574 -4.26 -11.65 -6.57
C PRO A 574 -5.61 -10.94 -6.40
N TYR A 575 -6.74 -11.59 -6.73
CA TYR A 575 -8.08 -11.00 -6.62
C TYR A 575 -8.83 -11.43 -5.36
N PHE A 576 -8.15 -12.12 -4.44
CA PHE A 576 -8.77 -12.64 -3.23
C PHE A 576 -9.55 -11.56 -2.47
N ARG A 577 -10.87 -11.77 -2.36
CA ARG A 577 -11.83 -10.86 -1.70
C ARG A 577 -11.71 -9.38 -2.14
N ILE A 578 -11.31 -9.11 -3.38
CA ILE A 578 -11.15 -7.75 -3.92
C ILE A 578 -12.40 -6.87 -3.80
N TRP A 579 -13.59 -7.49 -3.74
CA TRP A 579 -14.86 -6.81 -3.50
C TRP A 579 -14.87 -6.03 -2.17
N LEU A 580 -14.17 -6.50 -1.14
CA LEU A 580 -14.17 -5.87 0.18
C LEU A 580 -13.41 -4.52 0.21
N PRO A 581 -12.17 -4.41 -0.32
CA PRO A 581 -11.52 -3.13 -0.59
C PRO A 581 -12.37 -2.17 -1.44
N ILE A 582 -13.04 -2.68 -2.49
CA ILE A 582 -13.90 -1.87 -3.36
C ILE A 582 -15.11 -1.33 -2.57
N ILE A 583 -15.77 -2.15 -1.74
CA ILE A 583 -16.88 -1.70 -0.90
C ILE A 583 -16.40 -0.65 0.12
N ILE A 584 -15.28 -0.89 0.81
CA ILE A 584 -14.70 0.07 1.75
C ILE A 584 -14.46 1.41 1.04
N PHE A 585 -13.87 1.37 -0.15
CA PHE A 585 -13.67 2.54 -0.98
C PHE A 585 -14.98 3.25 -1.34
N VAL A 586 -15.97 2.52 -1.89
CA VAL A 586 -17.25 3.09 -2.30
C VAL A 586 -17.98 3.74 -1.12
N VAL A 587 -17.95 3.11 0.06
CA VAL A 587 -18.55 3.65 1.29
C VAL A 587 -17.85 4.96 1.70
N ILE A 588 -16.53 4.95 1.86
CA ILE A 588 -15.75 6.13 2.24
C ILE A 588 -15.95 7.26 1.22
N TYR A 589 -15.86 6.95 -0.06
CA TYR A 589 -15.98 7.92 -1.14
C TYR A 589 -17.40 8.50 -1.25
N SER A 590 -18.43 7.69 -0.99
CA SER A 590 -19.83 8.15 -0.91
C SER A 590 -20.07 9.07 0.29
N ILE A 591 -19.48 8.77 1.45
CA ILE A 591 -19.52 9.67 2.62
C ILE A 591 -18.91 11.03 2.26
N TYR A 592 -17.75 11.05 1.62
CA TYR A 592 -17.11 12.29 1.18
C TYR A 592 -17.94 13.06 0.15
N TYR A 593 -18.57 12.35 -0.80
CA TYR A 593 -19.51 12.96 -1.72
C TYR A 593 -20.66 13.66 -0.97
N LEU A 594 -21.31 12.98 -0.02
CA LEU A 594 -22.41 13.54 0.77
C LEU A 594 -21.99 14.76 1.59
N ILE A 595 -20.83 14.70 2.25
CA ILE A 595 -20.27 15.84 2.99
C ILE A 595 -20.01 17.01 2.03
N THR A 596 -19.40 16.74 0.87
CA THR A 596 -19.09 17.77 -0.13
C THR A 596 -20.36 18.45 -0.64
N VAL A 597 -21.39 17.68 -0.98
CA VAL A 597 -22.68 18.20 -1.44
C VAL A 597 -23.34 19.07 -0.37
N GLN A 598 -23.30 18.64 0.89
CA GLN A 598 -23.90 19.39 1.99
C GLN A 598 -23.20 20.73 2.22
N LEU A 599 -21.87 20.75 2.21
CA LEU A 599 -21.10 21.99 2.33
C LEU A 599 -21.31 22.90 1.11
N TYR A 600 -21.28 22.34 -0.09
CA TYR A 600 -21.49 23.07 -1.33
C TYR A 600 -22.87 23.76 -1.34
N LYS A 601 -23.92 23.01 -1.00
CA LYS A 601 -25.29 23.52 -0.85
C LYS A 601 -25.36 24.67 0.15
N GLY A 602 -24.66 24.55 1.29
CA GLY A 602 -24.58 25.61 2.30
C GLY A 602 -24.01 26.93 1.75
N ILE A 603 -23.06 26.84 0.82
CA ILE A 603 -22.42 28.00 0.18
C ILE A 603 -23.32 28.62 -0.90
N VAL A 604 -23.89 27.81 -1.81
CA VAL A 604 -24.63 28.35 -2.98
C VAL A 604 -26.11 28.61 -2.74
N LEU A 605 -26.72 27.95 -1.74
CA LEU A 605 -28.14 28.06 -1.40
C LEU A 605 -28.33 28.26 0.11
N PRO A 606 -27.81 29.36 0.69
CA PRO A 606 -27.96 29.64 2.11
C PRO A 606 -29.45 29.65 2.51
N LYS A 607 -29.75 29.13 3.70
CA LYS A 607 -31.10 29.26 4.28
C LYS A 607 -31.37 30.76 4.48
N GLU A 608 -32.55 31.23 4.07
CA GLU A 608 -32.99 32.57 4.45
C GLU A 608 -33.04 32.64 5.98
N LYS A 609 -32.56 33.76 6.52
CA LYS A 609 -32.73 34.11 7.93
C LYS A 609 -34.11 34.71 8.13
#